data_AF-A0A7W1CFA5-F1
#
_entry.id   AF-A0A7W1CFA5-F1
#
_cell.length_a   1.000
_cell.length_b   1.000
_cell.length_c   1.000
_cell.angle_alpha   90.00
_cell.angle_beta   90.00
_cell.angle_gamma   90.00
#
_symmetry.space_group_name_H-M   'P 1'
#
loop_
_entity.id
_entity.type
_entity.pdbx_description
1 polymer ?
#
loop_
_entity_poly.entity_id
_entity_poly.type
_entity_poly.pdbx_seq_one_letter_code
_entity_poly.pdbx_strand_id
1 'polypeptide(L)'
;RYGKLPYRSLEFKHETHDAETFQTAPVINYPNEQAFTRVTEFKYLTGQEHKKTSIVYEFPQATGDPYYPIPRKENAGIYAKYKALTDIAQNVYFVGRLATYKYYNMDQIVAQALTEYGKIVGMKRKEATVKTESDGKVFVAVQTSNGASSPAAPIN
;
A
#
# COMPACT_ATOMS: atom_id res chain seq x y z
N ARG A 1 4.29 18.90 20.08
CA ARG A 1 3.23 19.94 20.05
C ARG A 1 1.84 19.38 20.41
N TYR A 2 1.38 18.27 19.81
CA TYR A 2 0.05 17.69 20.14
C TYR A 2 0.10 16.20 20.54
N GLY A 3 1.28 15.69 20.90
CA GLY A 3 1.52 14.27 21.18
C GLY A 3 1.79 13.44 19.93
N LYS A 4 2.15 12.16 20.14
CA LYS A 4 2.38 11.18 19.08
C LYS A 4 1.03 10.73 18.50
N LEU A 5 0.91 10.75 17.18
CA LEU A 5 -0.28 10.23 16.52
C LEU A 5 -0.25 8.68 16.58
N PRO A 6 -1.29 8.00 17.08
CA PRO A 6 -1.21 6.55 17.28
C PRO A 6 -1.27 5.77 15.97
N TYR A 7 -0.31 4.86 15.78
CA TYR A 7 -0.31 3.86 14.72
C TYR A 7 -0.11 2.48 15.34
N ARG A 8 -0.68 1.45 14.71
CA ARG A 8 -0.38 0.06 14.99
C ARG A 8 0.84 -0.36 14.18
N SER A 9 1.74 -1.07 14.84
CA SER A 9 2.93 -1.65 14.21
C SER A 9 2.74 -3.14 13.95
N LEU A 10 3.71 -3.75 13.27
CA LEU A 10 3.80 -5.19 13.02
C LEU A 10 5.23 -5.65 13.21
N GLU A 11 5.37 -6.86 13.71
CA GLU A 11 6.60 -7.64 13.66
C GLU A 11 6.39 -8.80 12.67
N PHE A 12 7.41 -9.06 11.85
CA PHE A 12 7.39 -10.08 10.82
C PHE A 12 8.42 -11.16 11.16
N LYS A 13 7.96 -12.40 11.35
CA LYS A 13 8.85 -13.55 11.52
C LYS A 13 8.83 -14.38 10.25
N HIS A 14 9.94 -14.35 9.51
CA HIS A 14 10.11 -15.12 8.29
C HIS A 14 10.65 -16.51 8.60
N GLU A 15 10.11 -17.52 7.93
CA GLU A 15 10.59 -18.90 7.97
C GLU A 15 10.71 -19.48 6.57
N THR A 16 11.67 -20.38 6.37
CA THR A 16 11.86 -21.12 5.13
C THR A 16 11.80 -22.61 5.44
N HIS A 17 10.96 -23.35 4.70
CA HIS A 17 10.74 -24.77 4.91
C HIS A 17 11.25 -25.58 3.71
N ASP A 18 11.79 -26.76 3.99
CA ASP A 18 12.24 -27.72 2.96
C ASP A 18 11.04 -28.53 2.42
N ALA A 19 10.08 -27.81 1.83
CA ALA A 19 8.88 -28.33 1.20
C ALA A 19 8.42 -27.38 0.09
N GLU A 20 7.74 -27.92 -0.92
CA GLU A 20 7.25 -27.09 -2.03
C GLU A 20 6.09 -26.18 -1.61
N THR A 21 5.22 -26.62 -0.70
CA THR A 21 4.11 -25.84 -0.15
C THR A 21 4.03 -26.04 1.36
N PHE A 22 3.62 -25.00 2.10
CA PHE A 22 3.48 -25.04 3.55
C PHE A 22 2.02 -25.05 4.01
N GLN A 23 1.16 -24.29 3.32
CA GLN A 23 -0.26 -24.13 3.64
C GLN A 23 -1.13 -24.31 2.40
N THR A 24 -2.46 -24.38 2.58
CA THR A 24 -3.41 -24.67 1.50
C THR A 24 -3.87 -23.44 0.71
N ALA A 25 -3.48 -22.23 1.14
CA ALA A 25 -3.90 -20.97 0.55
C ALA A 25 -2.79 -19.91 0.71
N PRO A 26 -2.77 -18.82 -0.09
CA PRO A 26 -1.74 -17.79 0.01
C PRO A 26 -1.65 -17.12 1.38
N VAL A 27 -2.79 -16.94 2.04
CA VAL A 27 -2.91 -16.32 3.36
C VAL A 27 -3.93 -17.09 4.19
N ILE A 28 -3.55 -17.52 5.39
CA ILE A 28 -4.46 -18.12 6.38
C ILE A 28 -4.52 -17.19 7.60
N ASN A 29 -5.72 -16.77 7.98
CA ASN A 29 -5.96 -15.94 9.16
C ASN A 29 -6.23 -16.82 10.39
N TYR A 30 -5.71 -16.40 11.54
CA TYR A 30 -5.84 -17.08 12.82
C TYR A 30 -6.51 -16.11 13.82
N PRO A 31 -7.85 -16.07 13.86
CA PRO A 31 -8.59 -15.03 14.60
C PRO A 31 -8.63 -15.22 16.13
N ASN A 32 -8.19 -16.38 16.64
CA ASN A 32 -8.49 -16.82 18.00
C ASN A 32 -7.26 -16.77 18.93
N GLU A 33 -6.53 -17.87 19.05
CA GLU A 33 -5.63 -18.18 20.18
C GLU A 33 -4.16 -17.82 19.90
N GLN A 34 -3.83 -17.57 18.65
CA GLN A 34 -2.46 -17.38 18.18
C GLN A 34 -1.99 -15.95 18.46
N ALA A 35 -0.71 -15.81 18.81
CA ALA A 35 -0.09 -14.50 19.00
C ALA A 35 0.08 -13.73 17.68
N PHE A 36 0.11 -14.43 16.54
CA PHE A 36 0.11 -13.85 15.20
C PHE A 36 -1.32 -13.84 14.62
N THR A 37 -1.61 -12.89 13.74
CA THR A 37 -2.94 -12.76 13.12
C THR A 37 -3.12 -13.59 11.88
N ARG A 38 -2.03 -13.86 11.14
CA ARG A 38 -2.04 -14.62 9.89
C ARG A 38 -0.66 -15.13 9.51
N VAL A 39 -0.66 -16.11 8.61
CA VAL A 39 0.53 -16.61 7.92
C VAL A 39 0.35 -16.42 6.42
N THR A 40 1.35 -15.82 5.78
CA THR A 40 1.39 -15.60 4.34
C THR A 40 2.47 -16.47 3.71
N GLU A 41 2.12 -17.26 2.70
CA GLU A 41 3.06 -18.04 1.89
C GLU A 41 3.28 -17.36 0.53
N PHE A 42 4.50 -16.88 0.29
CA PHE A 42 4.77 -15.95 -0.82
C PHE A 42 4.68 -16.60 -2.20
N LYS A 43 4.97 -17.90 -2.32
CA LYS A 43 4.98 -18.60 -3.61
C LYS A 43 3.63 -18.52 -4.32
N TYR A 44 2.53 -18.58 -3.58
CA TYR A 44 1.18 -18.41 -4.13
C TYR A 44 0.95 -17.02 -4.72
N LEU A 45 1.59 -15.98 -4.17
CA LEU A 45 1.40 -14.59 -4.59
C LEU A 45 2.32 -14.21 -5.75
N THR A 46 3.50 -14.82 -5.83
CA THR A 46 4.52 -14.50 -6.85
C THR A 46 4.49 -15.45 -8.04
N GLY A 47 3.90 -16.65 -7.89
CA GLY A 47 3.95 -17.71 -8.90
C GLY A 47 5.33 -18.38 -9.00
N GLN A 48 6.22 -18.20 -8.02
CA GLN A 48 7.56 -18.77 -8.04
C GLN A 48 7.53 -20.29 -7.88
N GLU A 49 8.19 -21.01 -8.80
CA GLU A 49 8.46 -22.44 -8.68
C GLU A 49 9.80 -22.69 -7.97
N HIS A 50 9.78 -23.44 -6.87
CA HIS A 50 10.97 -23.73 -6.07
C HIS A 50 10.73 -24.93 -5.14
N LYS A 51 11.78 -25.74 -4.90
CA LYS A 51 11.71 -26.95 -4.04
C LYS A 51 11.44 -26.66 -2.56
N LYS A 52 11.76 -25.44 -2.13
CA LYS A 52 11.49 -24.88 -0.79
C LYS A 52 10.45 -23.78 -0.86
N THR A 53 9.81 -23.48 0.25
CA THR A 53 8.87 -22.37 0.38
C THR A 53 9.24 -21.43 1.52
N SER A 54 8.82 -20.18 1.41
CA SER A 54 9.02 -19.16 2.44
C SER A 54 7.69 -18.58 2.88
N ILE A 55 7.53 -18.45 4.19
CA ILE A 55 6.35 -17.91 4.84
C ILE A 55 6.71 -16.74 5.74
N VAL A 56 5.70 -15.97 6.14
CA VAL A 56 5.83 -14.96 7.20
C VAL A 56 4.66 -15.05 8.16
N TYR A 57 4.98 -15.03 9.45
CA TYR A 57 4.02 -14.81 10.53
C TYR A 57 3.96 -13.31 10.85
N GLU A 58 2.76 -12.76 10.98
CA GLU A 58 2.54 -11.34 11.28
C GLU A 58 2.04 -11.15 12.72
N PHE A 59 2.82 -10.47 13.56
CA PHE A 59 2.50 -10.21 14.96
C PHE A 59 2.12 -8.73 15.15
N PRO A 60 0.92 -8.41 15.67
CA PRO A 60 0.54 -7.04 15.99
C PRO A 60 1.43 -6.46 17.09
N GLN A 61 1.97 -5.28 16.85
CA GLN A 61 2.80 -4.58 17.82
C GLN A 61 2.23 -3.21 18.19
N ALA A 62 2.33 -2.84 19.47
CA ALA A 62 1.92 -1.52 19.97
C ALA A 62 2.96 -0.43 19.65
N THR A 63 4.23 -0.83 19.51
CA THR A 63 5.38 0.05 19.26
C THR A 63 6.20 -0.49 18.09
N GLY A 64 6.94 0.39 17.43
CA GLY A 64 7.69 0.08 16.21
C GLY A 64 7.28 1.01 15.07
N ASP A 65 7.58 0.58 13.86
CA ASP A 65 7.28 1.36 12.66
C ASP A 65 5.78 1.53 12.43
N PRO A 66 5.32 2.72 12.02
CA PRO A 66 3.90 3.00 11.86
C PRO A 66 3.36 2.35 10.59
N TYR A 67 2.66 1.22 10.71
CA TYR A 67 2.01 0.58 9.58
C TYR A 67 0.57 1.06 9.42
N TYR A 68 -0.29 0.93 10.43
CA TYR A 68 -1.74 1.20 10.31
C TYR A 68 -2.18 2.37 11.17
N PRO A 69 -2.89 3.39 10.64
CA PRO A 69 -3.53 4.38 11.50
C PRO A 69 -4.60 3.71 12.36
N ILE A 70 -4.86 4.25 13.54
CA ILE A 70 -5.88 3.74 14.46
C ILE A 70 -7.08 4.69 14.41
N PRO A 71 -8.11 4.43 13.58
CA PRO A 71 -9.25 5.31 13.41
C PRO A 71 -10.11 5.33 14.69
N ARG A 72 -9.90 6.35 15.51
CA ARG A 72 -10.70 6.66 16.72
C ARG A 72 -10.97 8.15 16.77
N LYS A 73 -12.06 8.55 17.42
CA LYS A 73 -12.49 9.95 17.49
C LYS A 73 -11.41 10.83 18.13
N GLU A 74 -10.78 10.35 19.20
CA GLU A 74 -9.68 11.04 19.89
C GLU A 74 -8.48 11.27 18.94
N ASN A 75 -8.11 10.25 18.16
CA ASN A 75 -6.98 10.33 17.22
C ASN A 75 -7.28 11.26 16.04
N ALA A 76 -8.53 11.28 15.57
CA ALA A 76 -8.97 12.22 14.54
C ALA A 76 -8.85 13.67 15.02
N GLY A 77 -9.15 13.94 16.30
CA GLY A 77 -8.95 15.26 16.90
C GLY A 77 -7.48 15.70 16.95
N ILE A 78 -6.56 14.78 17.25
CA ILE A 78 -5.11 15.06 17.19
C ILE A 78 -4.66 15.29 15.75
N TYR A 79 -5.07 14.43 14.82
CA TYR A 79 -4.75 14.57 13.40
C TYR A 79 -5.26 15.89 12.82
N ALA A 80 -6.47 16.33 13.17
CA ALA A 80 -7.01 17.61 12.70
C ALA A 80 -6.12 18.80 13.09
N LYS A 81 -5.52 18.78 14.28
CA LYS A 81 -4.55 19.82 14.71
C LYS A 81 -3.27 19.80 13.87
N TYR A 82 -2.76 18.62 13.52
CA TYR A 82 -1.61 18.51 12.62
C TYR A 82 -1.98 18.92 11.19
N LYS A 83 -3.15 18.52 10.70
CA LYS A 83 -3.67 18.90 9.39
C LYS A 83 -3.80 20.42 9.24
N ALA A 84 -4.26 21.13 10.27
CA ALA A 84 -4.28 22.59 10.27
C ALA A 84 -2.87 23.22 10.14
N LEU A 85 -1.84 22.57 10.69
CA LEU A 85 -0.45 23.01 10.50
C LEU A 85 0.08 22.71 9.09
N THR A 86 -0.34 21.59 8.49
CA THR A 86 0.05 21.28 7.10
C THR A 86 -0.61 22.21 6.10
N ASP A 87 -1.81 22.72 6.39
CA ASP A 87 -2.55 23.61 5.49
C ASP A 87 -1.94 25.00 5.34
N ILE A 88 -1.14 25.42 6.31
CA ILE A 88 -0.40 26.69 6.28
C ILE A 88 1.06 26.51 5.81
N ALA A 89 1.51 25.27 5.60
CA ALA A 89 2.88 24.99 5.17
C ALA A 89 3.05 25.37 3.70
N GLN A 90 3.94 26.31 3.40
CA GLN A 90 4.25 26.71 2.03
C GLN A 90 5.28 25.77 1.42
N ASN A 91 5.08 25.42 0.15
CA ASN A 91 6.00 24.57 -0.63
C ASN A 91 6.27 23.19 -0.02
N VAL A 92 5.35 22.68 0.80
CA VAL A 92 5.41 21.32 1.36
C VAL A 92 4.06 20.63 1.12
N TYR A 93 4.09 19.47 0.47
CA TYR A 93 2.88 18.71 0.11
C TYR A 93 2.85 17.38 0.87
N PHE A 94 1.75 17.13 1.60
CA PHE A 94 1.59 15.95 2.45
C PHE A 94 0.75 14.89 1.73
N VAL A 95 1.40 13.84 1.26
CA VAL A 95 0.78 12.78 0.46
C VAL A 95 1.07 11.40 1.06
N GLY A 96 0.14 10.49 0.90
CA GLY A 96 0.29 9.09 1.29
C GLY A 96 -0.28 8.77 2.66
N ARG A 97 -0.21 7.47 2.98
CA ARG A 97 -0.84 6.84 4.14
C ARG A 97 -0.49 7.50 5.46
N LEU A 98 0.80 7.71 5.69
CA LEU A 98 1.32 8.26 6.94
C LEU A 98 1.05 9.75 7.04
N ALA A 99 1.38 10.51 5.99
CA ALA A 99 1.22 11.95 5.97
C ALA A 99 -0.23 12.41 6.14
N THR A 100 -1.19 11.61 5.67
CA THR A 100 -2.62 11.96 5.69
C THR A 100 -3.46 11.15 6.69
N TYR A 101 -2.82 10.36 7.54
CA TYR A 101 -3.43 9.53 8.58
C TYR A 101 -4.66 8.73 8.11
N LYS A 102 -4.53 8.09 6.93
CA LYS A 102 -5.62 7.33 6.30
C LYS A 102 -5.17 5.93 6.01
N TYR A 103 -6.12 4.99 6.11
CA TYR A 103 -5.88 3.63 5.67
C TYR A 103 -6.11 3.57 4.16
N TYR A 104 -5.01 3.52 3.42
CA TYR A 104 -5.01 3.39 1.97
C TYR A 104 -4.36 2.09 1.50
N ASN A 105 -4.89 1.57 0.41
CA ASN A 105 -4.23 0.58 -0.45
C ASN A 105 -3.26 1.28 -1.43
N MET A 106 -2.43 0.50 -2.12
CA MET A 106 -1.40 1.03 -3.02
C MET A 106 -1.98 1.87 -4.16
N ASP A 107 -3.05 1.39 -4.81
CA ASP A 107 -3.74 2.07 -5.91
C ASP A 107 -4.29 3.45 -5.49
N GLN A 108 -4.81 3.55 -4.26
CA GLN A 108 -5.35 4.78 -3.71
C GLN A 108 -4.25 5.80 -3.45
N ILE A 109 -3.06 5.36 -3.01
CA ILE A 109 -1.90 6.24 -2.80
C ILE A 109 -1.36 6.73 -4.15
N VAL A 110 -1.26 5.84 -5.15
CA VAL A 110 -0.87 6.23 -6.51
C VAL A 110 -1.84 7.26 -7.08
N ALA A 111 -3.15 7.02 -6.96
CA ALA A 111 -4.17 7.95 -7.38
C ALA A 111 -4.06 9.30 -6.65
N GLN A 112 -3.84 9.29 -5.34
CA GLN A 112 -3.67 10.50 -4.52
C GLN A 112 -2.44 11.30 -4.98
N ALA A 113 -1.31 10.63 -5.21
CA ALA A 113 -0.07 11.26 -5.64
C ALA A 113 -0.21 11.91 -7.02
N LEU A 114 -0.81 11.21 -7.98
CA LEU A 114 -1.06 11.76 -9.32
C LEU A 114 -2.03 12.95 -9.29
N THR A 115 -3.06 12.87 -8.44
CA THR A 115 -3.97 14.00 -8.22
C THR A 115 -3.24 15.20 -7.60
N GLU A 116 -2.36 14.98 -6.63
CA GLU A 116 -1.61 16.08 -6.01
C GLU A 116 -0.62 16.70 -6.99
N TYR A 117 0.11 15.90 -7.76
CA TYR A 117 0.98 16.37 -8.83
C TYR A 117 0.23 17.27 -9.82
N GLY A 118 -0.95 16.84 -10.28
CA GLY A 118 -1.78 17.65 -11.17
C GLY A 118 -2.11 19.04 -10.60
N LYS A 119 -2.40 19.14 -9.29
CA LYS A 119 -2.62 20.44 -8.63
C LYS A 119 -1.36 21.30 -8.61
N ILE A 120 -0.21 20.70 -8.35
CA ILE A 120 1.09 21.40 -8.29
C ILE A 120 1.42 22.02 -9.65
N VAL A 121 1.21 21.28 -10.75
CA VAL A 121 1.49 21.76 -12.10
C VAL A 121 0.33 22.49 -12.77
N GLY A 122 -0.79 22.69 -12.07
CA GLY A 122 -1.97 23.41 -12.58
C GLY A 122 -2.75 22.69 -13.69
N MET A 123 -2.70 21.35 -13.74
CA MET A 123 -3.35 20.54 -14.78
C MET A 123 -4.38 19.57 -14.19
N LYS A 124 -5.42 19.22 -14.96
CA LYS A 124 -6.32 18.12 -14.54
C LYS A 124 -5.58 16.79 -14.65
N ARG A 125 -5.88 15.84 -13.76
CA ARG A 125 -5.19 14.53 -13.69
C ARG A 125 -5.06 13.82 -15.04
N LYS A 126 -6.09 13.89 -15.90
CA LYS A 126 -6.09 13.29 -17.26
C LYS A 126 -5.08 13.98 -18.20
N GLU A 127 -4.86 15.26 -18.05
CA GLU A 127 -3.95 16.06 -18.89
C GLU A 127 -2.49 15.90 -18.41
N ALA A 128 -2.29 15.79 -17.09
CA ALA A 128 -0.98 15.57 -16.48
C ALA A 128 -0.37 14.20 -16.82
N THR A 129 -1.18 13.15 -16.99
CA THR A 129 -0.71 11.81 -17.40
C THR A 129 -0.34 11.72 -18.88
N VAL A 130 -0.98 12.52 -19.74
CA VAL A 130 -0.78 12.49 -21.21
C VAL A 130 0.45 13.31 -21.61
N LYS A 131 0.73 14.43 -20.94
CA LYS A 131 1.89 15.27 -21.27
C LYS A 131 3.25 14.60 -20.99
N THR A 132 3.28 13.65 -20.05
CA THR A 132 4.45 12.79 -19.78
C THR A 132 4.73 11.79 -20.89
N GLU A 133 3.77 11.49 -21.78
CA GLU A 133 3.98 10.55 -22.90
C GLU A 133 4.77 11.17 -24.06
N SER A 134 4.72 12.50 -24.23
CA SER A 134 5.37 13.19 -25.36
C SER A 134 6.87 13.46 -25.19
N ASP A 135 7.41 13.38 -23.97
CA ASP A 135 8.81 13.73 -23.65
C ASP A 135 9.76 12.51 -23.51
N GLY A 136 9.38 11.37 -24.08
CA GLY A 136 10.32 10.26 -24.33
C GLY A 136 10.45 9.24 -23.19
N LYS A 137 9.53 8.26 -23.23
CA LYS A 137 9.50 6.97 -22.52
C LYS A 137 9.44 7.01 -20.98
N VAL A 138 8.27 6.66 -20.42
CA VAL A 138 7.99 5.39 -19.70
C VAL A 138 6.47 5.11 -19.74
N PHE A 139 6.09 3.85 -19.99
CA PHE A 139 4.71 3.35 -20.02
C PHE A 139 4.12 3.14 -18.61
N VAL A 140 2.86 3.51 -18.40
CA VAL A 140 1.99 2.85 -17.40
C VAL A 140 0.61 2.65 -18.00
N ALA A 141 0.38 1.46 -18.57
CA ALA A 141 -0.96 1.03 -18.95
C ALA A 141 -1.68 0.48 -17.71
N VAL A 142 -2.86 1.02 -17.39
CA VAL A 142 -3.86 0.33 -16.58
C VAL A 142 -5.22 0.53 -17.24
N GLN A 143 -5.55 -0.36 -18.16
CA GLN A 143 -6.92 -0.74 -18.48
C GLN A 143 -7.21 -1.99 -17.61
N THR A 144 -8.30 -2.08 -16.86
CA THR A 144 -9.65 -2.41 -17.35
C THR A 144 -10.66 -2.19 -16.20
N SER A 145 -11.94 -1.95 -16.47
CA SER A 145 -12.92 -3.04 -16.59
C SER A 145 -14.05 -2.75 -17.60
N ASN A 146 -14.17 -3.68 -18.57
CA ASN A 146 -15.29 -4.06 -19.44
C ASN A 146 -15.67 -3.11 -20.61
N GLY A 147 -15.63 -3.51 -21.89
CA GLY A 147 -15.69 -4.85 -22.49
C GLY A 147 -14.80 -5.07 -23.73
N ALA A 148 -14.39 -6.34 -23.86
CA ALA A 148 -13.68 -7.09 -24.92
C ALA A 148 -13.25 -6.35 -26.22
N SER A 149 -12.02 -6.54 -26.69
CA SER A 149 -11.64 -7.79 -27.40
C SER A 149 -10.19 -8.25 -27.21
N SER A 150 -10.01 -9.57 -27.26
CA SER A 150 -8.75 -10.32 -27.46
C SER A 150 -8.70 -10.80 -28.94
N PRO A 151 -7.61 -11.38 -29.51
CA PRO A 151 -6.27 -11.65 -28.96
C PRO A 151 -5.12 -11.13 -29.86
N ALA A 152 -3.91 -11.04 -29.31
CA ALA A 152 -2.69 -11.20 -30.11
C ALA A 152 -1.59 -11.84 -29.25
N ALA A 153 -1.24 -13.07 -29.61
CA ALA A 153 0.06 -13.69 -29.39
C ALA A 153 0.50 -14.24 -30.76
N PRO A 154 1.79 -14.57 -31.00
CA PRO A 154 3.03 -14.13 -30.36
C PRO A 154 4.02 -13.56 -31.41
N ILE A 155 5.13 -12.92 -30.99
CA ILE A 155 6.36 -12.90 -31.80
C ILE A 155 7.59 -12.93 -30.88
N ASN A 156 8.30 -14.07 -30.90
CA ASN A 156 9.58 -14.49 -30.27
C ASN A 156 10.01 -13.92 -28.91
#